data_AF-A0A965CS71-F1
#
_entry.id   AF-A0A965CS71-F1
#
_cell.length_a   1.000
_cell.length_b   1.000
_cell.length_c   1.000
_cell.angle_alpha   90.00
_cell.angle_beta   90.00
_cell.angle_gamma   90.00
#
_symmetry.space_group_name_H-M   'P 1'
#
loop_
_entity.id
_entity.type
_entity.pdbx_description
1 polymer ?
#
loop_
_entity_poly.entity_id
_entity_poly.type
_entity_poly.pdbx_seq_one_letter_code
_entity_poly.pdbx_strand_id
1 'polypeptide(L)'
;MMDENKHSYAGDSMRRVEDEEMITGAGCYTDDLQFPEMTHLHFVRSPYPHAKIKKMDLSAAMESEGVLAIYTADDLIRDGVNPYPIPGPPGDFVTQEILDQGYRNGNGEPMDPPRWLALAKDEVRYVGQPVVAILAESAENALTASELVEVDYEELASVGTIQDAEKESAPAIWKGAPGNLLIQMEHGDAAKTDKIFAEADHVTELELSNSRLVGNAMEPRASVCRRDPEQDRLILHAGHQAPTGLQESLCKDIFGWSTDKLRIVVGHLGGGFGIRAETYPEEIVTVYAAHKQSRPVKWNGDRTQEFYGTVHGRDQLSTASLACSKDGKIEALRIITRSNLGAYATGPGAAIPPVVGPKILTSLYHVPCFHLDVRSYLTNTVPMGAYRGAGRPEAIYLMERLVQKTAEEMGIDSLEFRKRNFIPPDAMPYTSPIGEIYDSGDFEKVLDKAIELSEWNDFESRKKNSQNKGRIRGRGISCYIEWTGAIWFEEVTTEARADGRVVLYTGTQNMGQGLKTAFTQLLSQQLELPVGKIEIVQGDTDLVKGKGSVGSRSL
;
A
#
# COMPACT_ATOMS: atom_id res chain seq x y z
N MET A 1 -21.62 -15.57 22.57
CA MET A 1 -22.01 -14.17 22.84
C MET A 1 -21.13 -13.61 23.94
N MET A 2 -20.78 -12.33 23.82
CA MET A 2 -20.00 -11.58 24.81
C MET A 2 -20.92 -11.15 25.96
N ASP A 3 -20.38 -11.02 27.18
CA ASP A 3 -21.15 -10.46 28.29
C ASP A 3 -21.15 -8.93 28.18
N GLU A 4 -22.26 -8.36 27.75
CA GLU A 4 -22.44 -6.92 27.51
C GLU A 4 -22.31 -6.07 28.79
N ASN A 5 -22.52 -6.67 29.97
CA ASN A 5 -22.42 -5.98 31.25
C ASN A 5 -21.00 -5.99 31.83
N LYS A 6 -20.06 -6.65 31.16
CA LYS A 6 -18.68 -6.78 31.63
C LYS A 6 -17.88 -5.50 31.32
N HIS A 7 -17.06 -5.07 32.27
CA HIS A 7 -15.99 -4.09 32.03
C HIS A 7 -14.75 -4.76 31.43
N SER A 8 -14.06 -4.07 30.53
CA SER A 8 -12.78 -4.52 30.00
C SER A 8 -11.71 -3.46 30.18
N TYR A 9 -10.49 -3.92 30.45
CA TYR A 9 -9.30 -3.11 30.62
C TYR A 9 -8.35 -3.30 29.43
N ALA A 10 -7.57 -2.28 29.10
CA ALA A 10 -6.51 -2.39 28.10
C ALA A 10 -5.54 -3.51 28.51
N GLY A 11 -5.27 -4.43 27.58
CA GLY A 11 -4.47 -5.63 27.81
C GLY A 11 -5.30 -6.91 28.06
N ASP A 12 -6.61 -6.80 28.31
CA ASP A 12 -7.49 -7.98 28.39
C ASP A 12 -7.59 -8.68 27.03
N SER A 13 -7.61 -10.02 27.03
CA SER A 13 -7.90 -10.83 25.84
C SER A 13 -9.42 -11.03 25.67
N MET A 14 -10.14 -9.96 25.31
CA MET A 14 -11.58 -10.06 25.09
C MET A 14 -11.93 -10.74 23.76
N ARG A 15 -13.12 -11.36 23.71
CA ARG A 15 -13.71 -11.81 22.43
C ARG A 15 -14.08 -10.58 21.62
N ARG A 16 -14.01 -10.67 20.29
CA ARG A 16 -14.24 -9.50 19.45
C ARG A 16 -15.72 -9.16 19.38
N VAL A 17 -16.02 -7.87 19.43
CA VAL A 17 -17.39 -7.35 19.34
C VAL A 17 -17.97 -7.54 17.95
N GLU A 18 -17.12 -7.49 16.92
CA GLU A 18 -17.54 -7.66 15.53
C GLU A 18 -17.72 -9.13 15.09
N ASP A 19 -17.41 -10.13 15.93
CA ASP A 19 -17.43 -11.54 15.52
C ASP A 19 -18.83 -12.04 15.18
N GLU A 20 -19.87 -11.60 15.91
CA GLU A 20 -21.22 -12.16 15.79
C GLU A 20 -21.77 -12.04 14.37
N GLU A 21 -21.72 -10.84 13.78
CA GLU A 21 -22.19 -10.60 12.41
C GLU A 21 -21.37 -11.40 11.38
N MET A 22 -20.07 -11.60 11.63
CA MET A 22 -19.16 -12.28 10.71
C MET A 22 -19.40 -13.80 10.67
N ILE A 23 -19.65 -14.41 11.83
CA ILE A 23 -19.80 -15.87 11.92
C ILE A 23 -21.20 -16.36 11.58
N THR A 24 -22.20 -15.47 11.56
CA THR A 24 -23.57 -15.80 11.17
C THR A 24 -23.89 -15.47 9.71
N GLY A 25 -22.94 -14.87 8.97
CA GLY A 25 -23.17 -14.39 7.61
C GLY A 25 -24.06 -13.13 7.54
N ALA A 26 -24.13 -12.37 8.63
CA ALA A 26 -24.85 -11.09 8.69
C ALA A 26 -23.97 -9.88 8.35
N GLY A 27 -22.66 -10.08 8.19
CA GLY A 27 -21.76 -9.04 7.72
C GLY A 27 -22.11 -8.59 6.30
N CYS A 28 -22.26 -7.27 6.10
CA CYS A 28 -22.47 -6.65 4.80
C CYS A 28 -21.17 -6.08 4.19
N TYR A 29 -20.66 -6.74 3.15
CA TYR A 29 -19.57 -6.30 2.30
C TYR A 29 -20.09 -5.52 1.08
N THR A 30 -19.21 -4.88 0.31
CA THR A 30 -19.64 -4.02 -0.81
C THR A 30 -20.40 -4.82 -1.89
N ASP A 31 -19.96 -6.04 -2.18
CA ASP A 31 -20.60 -6.91 -3.19
C ASP A 31 -21.93 -7.52 -2.72
N ASP A 32 -22.25 -7.47 -1.43
CA ASP A 32 -23.55 -7.92 -0.92
C ASP A 32 -24.67 -6.93 -1.23
N LEU A 33 -24.32 -5.68 -1.55
CA LEU A 33 -25.28 -4.62 -1.82
C LEU A 33 -26.03 -4.87 -3.13
N GLN A 34 -27.34 -4.68 -3.05
CA GLN A 34 -28.30 -4.81 -4.14
C GLN A 34 -29.30 -3.66 -4.03
N PHE A 35 -29.58 -3.01 -5.16
CA PHE A 35 -30.55 -1.92 -5.25
C PHE A 35 -31.52 -2.17 -6.41
N PRO A 36 -32.75 -1.66 -6.35
CA PRO A 36 -33.66 -1.69 -7.50
C PRO A 36 -33.03 -1.04 -8.73
N GLU A 37 -33.25 -1.63 -9.90
CA GLU A 37 -32.76 -1.14 -11.20
C GLU A 37 -31.24 -0.99 -11.29
N MET A 38 -30.50 -1.69 -10.41
CA MET A 38 -29.04 -1.66 -10.42
C MET A 38 -28.49 -2.22 -11.73
N THR A 39 -27.49 -1.54 -12.25
CA THR A 39 -26.79 -1.84 -13.51
C THR A 39 -25.36 -2.25 -13.20
N HIS A 40 -24.70 -2.92 -14.14
CA HIS A 40 -23.42 -3.57 -13.91
C HIS A 40 -22.34 -3.11 -14.88
N LEU A 41 -21.16 -2.79 -14.35
CA LEU A 41 -19.98 -2.44 -15.10
C LEU A 41 -19.08 -3.65 -15.34
N HIS A 42 -18.53 -3.75 -16.55
CA HIS A 42 -17.42 -4.63 -16.90
C HIS A 42 -16.34 -3.85 -17.66
N PHE A 43 -15.07 -4.21 -17.47
CA PHE A 43 -13.94 -3.51 -18.10
C PHE A 43 -13.25 -4.39 -19.12
N VAL A 44 -13.17 -3.93 -20.37
CA VAL A 44 -12.25 -4.48 -21.37
C VAL A 44 -10.87 -3.90 -21.09
N ARG A 45 -9.89 -4.79 -20.99
CA ARG A 45 -8.52 -4.46 -20.56
C ARG A 45 -7.50 -4.83 -21.63
N SER A 46 -6.37 -4.14 -21.59
CA SER A 46 -5.25 -4.39 -22.50
C SER A 46 -4.71 -5.81 -22.32
N PRO A 47 -4.59 -6.61 -23.39
CA PRO A 47 -3.81 -7.84 -23.37
C PRO A 47 -2.30 -7.57 -23.56
N TYR A 48 -1.92 -6.34 -23.89
CA TYR A 48 -0.54 -5.95 -24.23
C TYR A 48 0.15 -5.18 -23.11
N PRO A 49 1.46 -5.41 -22.89
CA PRO A 49 2.26 -4.63 -21.95
C PRO A 49 2.57 -3.23 -22.49
N HIS A 50 2.66 -3.05 -23.81
CA HIS A 50 2.87 -1.74 -24.43
C HIS A 50 2.33 -1.76 -25.85
N ALA A 51 1.37 -0.91 -26.15
CA ALA A 51 0.83 -0.79 -27.50
C ALA A 51 0.13 0.56 -27.71
N LYS A 52 0.09 1.03 -28.96
CA LYS A 52 -0.81 2.12 -29.36
C LYS A 52 -2.18 1.57 -29.65
N ILE A 53 -3.22 2.28 -29.23
CA ILE A 53 -4.58 2.02 -29.64
C ILE A 53 -4.81 2.74 -30.97
N LYS A 54 -5.02 1.98 -32.04
CA LYS A 54 -5.19 2.52 -33.40
C LYS A 54 -6.65 2.84 -33.69
N LYS A 55 -7.53 1.91 -33.33
CA LYS A 55 -8.97 2.01 -33.53
C LYS A 55 -9.67 1.12 -32.51
N MET A 56 -10.86 1.54 -32.07
CA MET A 56 -11.82 0.70 -31.36
C MET A 56 -13.07 0.55 -32.22
N ASP A 57 -13.57 -0.68 -32.37
CA ASP A 57 -14.92 -0.94 -32.87
C ASP A 57 -15.78 -1.44 -31.71
N LEU A 58 -16.77 -0.61 -31.35
CA LEU A 58 -17.67 -0.83 -30.24
C LEU A 58 -19.09 -1.15 -30.72
N SER A 59 -19.33 -1.16 -32.03
CA SER A 59 -20.67 -1.17 -32.62
C SER A 59 -21.45 -2.43 -32.24
N ALA A 60 -20.85 -3.61 -32.39
CA ALA A 60 -21.46 -4.88 -32.02
C ALA A 60 -21.76 -4.97 -30.50
N ALA A 61 -20.85 -4.47 -29.67
CA ALA A 61 -21.06 -4.40 -28.23
C ALA A 61 -22.20 -3.45 -27.85
N MET A 62 -22.33 -2.30 -28.51
CA MET A 62 -23.41 -1.34 -28.26
C MET A 62 -24.80 -1.88 -28.62
N GLU A 63 -24.89 -2.74 -29.63
CA GLU A 63 -26.14 -3.39 -30.06
C GLU A 63 -26.47 -4.65 -29.25
N SER A 64 -25.56 -5.10 -28.37
CA SER A 64 -25.74 -6.30 -27.57
C SER A 64 -26.85 -6.16 -26.54
N GLU A 65 -27.54 -7.27 -26.26
CA GLU A 65 -28.70 -7.29 -25.37
C GLU A 65 -28.34 -6.78 -23.96
N GLY A 66 -29.16 -5.86 -23.45
CA GLY A 66 -29.02 -5.31 -22.11
C GLY A 66 -27.91 -4.27 -21.96
N VAL A 67 -27.14 -3.94 -23.00
CA VAL A 67 -26.14 -2.87 -22.94
C VAL A 67 -26.82 -1.50 -22.92
N LEU A 68 -26.40 -0.66 -21.97
CA LEU A 68 -26.95 0.66 -21.73
C LEU A 68 -26.01 1.78 -22.18
N ALA A 69 -24.72 1.57 -21.98
CA ALA A 69 -23.68 2.49 -22.41
C ALA A 69 -22.33 1.78 -22.50
N ILE A 70 -21.47 2.31 -23.36
CA ILE A 70 -20.05 1.99 -23.41
C ILE A 70 -19.29 3.30 -23.25
N TYR A 71 -18.29 3.29 -22.36
CA TYR A 71 -17.47 4.45 -22.05
C TYR A 71 -16.03 4.21 -22.45
N THR A 72 -15.44 5.22 -23.07
CA THR A 72 -14.03 5.30 -23.43
C THR A 72 -13.36 6.46 -22.70
N ALA A 73 -12.04 6.57 -22.82
CA ALA A 73 -11.31 7.72 -22.27
C ALA A 73 -11.81 9.06 -22.83
N ASP A 74 -12.22 9.10 -24.10
CA ASP A 74 -12.74 10.32 -24.73
C ASP A 74 -14.07 10.76 -24.13
N ASP A 75 -14.93 9.82 -23.72
CA ASP A 75 -16.18 10.15 -23.02
C ASP A 75 -15.92 10.79 -21.67
N LEU A 76 -15.00 10.21 -20.90
CA LEU A 76 -14.58 10.71 -19.60
C LEU A 76 -13.98 12.12 -19.72
N ILE A 77 -13.04 12.32 -20.66
CA ILE A 77 -12.39 13.62 -20.88
C ILE A 77 -13.38 14.69 -21.33
N ARG A 78 -14.25 14.35 -22.30
CA ARG A 78 -15.29 15.26 -22.79
C ARG A 78 -16.19 15.77 -21.67
N ASP A 79 -16.50 14.89 -20.72
CA ASP A 79 -17.40 15.18 -19.61
C ASP A 79 -16.65 15.74 -18.37
N GLY A 80 -15.36 16.07 -18.52
CA GLY A 80 -14.58 16.77 -17.50
C GLY A 80 -13.94 15.89 -16.43
N VAL A 81 -13.84 14.58 -16.66
CA VAL A 81 -13.10 13.67 -15.78
C VAL A 81 -11.60 13.83 -16.04
N ASN A 82 -10.88 14.27 -15.01
CA ASN A 82 -9.45 14.54 -15.09
C ASN A 82 -8.61 13.25 -15.04
N PRO A 83 -7.38 13.27 -15.58
CA PRO A 83 -6.37 12.27 -15.23
C PRO A 83 -6.06 12.33 -13.72
N TYR A 84 -5.47 11.26 -13.22
CA TYR A 84 -4.87 11.27 -11.88
C TYR A 84 -3.89 12.44 -11.76
N PRO A 85 -3.94 13.21 -10.67
CA PRO A 85 -3.01 14.30 -10.45
C PRO A 85 -1.59 13.74 -10.23
N ILE A 86 -0.59 14.59 -10.41
CA ILE A 86 0.83 14.26 -10.30
C ILE A 86 1.46 15.23 -9.31
N PRO A 87 2.20 14.76 -8.30
CA PRO A 87 2.70 13.39 -8.10
C PRO A 87 1.72 12.35 -7.48
N GLY A 88 0.40 12.58 -7.54
CA GLY A 88 -0.64 11.67 -7.07
C GLY A 88 -1.73 12.45 -6.34
N PRO A 89 -2.94 11.89 -6.16
CA PRO A 89 -4.01 12.61 -5.46
C PRO A 89 -3.74 12.68 -3.94
N PRO A 90 -4.16 13.76 -3.26
CA PRO A 90 -4.20 13.81 -1.80
C PRO A 90 -5.06 12.66 -1.25
N GLY A 91 -4.40 11.59 -0.80
CA GLY A 91 -5.05 10.35 -0.36
C GLY A 91 -4.15 9.11 -0.47
N ASP A 92 -3.24 9.11 -1.44
CA ASP A 92 -2.39 7.98 -1.83
C ASP A 92 -0.97 8.01 -1.19
N PHE A 93 -0.79 8.44 0.07
CA PHE A 93 0.55 8.46 0.71
C PHE A 93 1.64 9.26 -0.02
N VAL A 94 1.30 10.31 -0.77
CA VAL A 94 2.33 11.22 -1.31
C VAL A 94 2.93 12.02 -0.16
N THR A 95 4.25 12.00 -0.02
CA THR A 95 4.93 12.76 1.05
C THR A 95 5.14 14.21 0.65
N GLN A 96 5.32 15.09 1.65
CA GLN A 96 5.53 16.52 1.40
C GLN A 96 6.81 16.76 0.58
N GLU A 97 7.85 15.94 0.77
CA GLU A 97 9.09 16.03 0.00
C GLU A 97 8.86 15.82 -1.50
N ILE A 98 8.03 14.84 -1.87
CA ILE A 98 7.66 14.58 -3.26
C ILE A 98 6.78 15.70 -3.82
N LEU A 99 5.85 16.25 -3.01
CA LEU A 99 5.00 17.38 -3.41
C LEU A 99 5.81 18.66 -3.66
N ASP A 100 6.77 18.97 -2.77
CA ASP A 100 7.57 20.19 -2.83
C ASP A 100 8.60 20.16 -3.97
N GLN A 101 9.24 19.00 -4.18
CA GLN A 101 10.33 18.88 -5.14
C GLN A 101 9.85 18.44 -6.52
N GLY A 102 8.70 17.76 -6.60
CA GLY A 102 8.29 17.00 -7.77
C GLY A 102 9.21 15.80 -8.02
N TYR A 103 9.06 15.17 -9.19
CA TYR A 103 9.95 14.10 -9.62
C TYR A 103 11.22 14.65 -10.25
N ARG A 104 12.38 14.09 -9.89
CA ARG A 104 13.70 14.57 -10.32
C ARG A 104 14.68 13.44 -10.57
N ASN A 105 15.62 13.65 -11.49
CA ASN A 105 16.76 12.76 -11.71
C ASN A 105 17.96 13.11 -10.80
N GLY A 106 19.07 12.37 -10.91
CA GLY A 106 20.26 12.55 -10.07
C GLY A 106 21.00 13.87 -10.24
N ASN A 107 20.75 14.62 -11.33
CA ASN A 107 21.29 15.96 -11.52
C ASN A 107 20.36 17.05 -10.96
N GLY A 108 19.24 16.65 -10.34
CA GLY A 108 18.20 17.54 -9.83
C GLY A 108 17.27 18.10 -10.91
N GLU A 109 17.33 17.60 -12.14
CA GLU A 109 16.45 18.08 -13.23
C GLU A 109 15.02 17.53 -13.04
N PRO A 110 13.98 18.36 -13.24
CA PRO A 110 12.59 17.90 -13.17
C PRO A 110 12.26 16.85 -14.23
N MET A 111 11.61 15.76 -13.81
CA MET A 111 11.07 14.72 -14.69
C MET A 111 9.55 14.89 -14.85
N ASP A 112 9.02 14.56 -16.03
CA ASP A 112 7.59 14.60 -16.31
C ASP A 112 7.04 13.17 -16.38
N PRO A 113 6.20 12.73 -15.44
CA PRO A 113 5.66 11.37 -15.42
C PRO A 113 4.52 11.18 -16.44
N PRO A 114 4.22 9.95 -16.84
CA PRO A 114 3.07 9.66 -17.69
C PRO A 114 1.76 10.04 -16.98
N ARG A 115 0.83 10.69 -17.70
CA ARG A 115 -0.51 10.98 -17.21
C ARG A 115 -1.32 9.67 -17.16
N TRP A 116 -1.85 9.33 -15.99
CA TRP A 116 -2.70 8.15 -15.82
C TRP A 116 -4.17 8.54 -15.97
N LEU A 117 -4.88 7.90 -16.89
CA LEU A 117 -6.33 8.04 -17.07
C LEU A 117 -7.03 6.78 -16.55
N ALA A 118 -8.29 6.92 -16.09
CA ALA A 118 -9.09 5.78 -15.67
C ALA A 118 -9.27 4.76 -16.81
N LEU A 119 -9.45 5.22 -18.04
CA LEU A 119 -9.44 4.38 -19.25
C LEU A 119 -8.30 4.84 -20.17
N ALA A 120 -7.57 3.90 -20.76
CA ALA A 120 -6.51 4.20 -21.71
C ALA A 120 -7.08 4.84 -22.98
N LYS A 121 -6.43 5.92 -23.45
CA LYS A 121 -6.84 6.64 -24.65
C LYS A 121 -6.00 6.24 -25.87
N ASP A 122 -4.74 6.66 -25.89
CA ASP A 122 -3.87 6.56 -27.07
C ASP A 122 -2.91 5.36 -26.97
N GLU A 123 -2.49 5.02 -25.75
CA GLU A 123 -1.51 3.98 -25.49
C GLU A 123 -1.83 3.22 -24.20
N VAL A 124 -1.62 1.92 -24.24
CA VAL A 124 -1.62 1.03 -23.06
C VAL A 124 -0.18 0.75 -22.66
N ARG A 125 0.11 0.74 -21.36
CA ARG A 125 1.46 0.62 -20.80
C ARG A 125 1.64 -0.54 -19.84
N TYR A 126 0.61 -1.34 -19.61
CA TYR A 126 0.72 -2.61 -18.90
C TYR A 126 -0.43 -3.56 -19.25
N VAL A 127 -0.20 -4.86 -19.12
CA VAL A 127 -1.24 -5.89 -19.26
C VAL A 127 -2.27 -5.74 -18.15
N GLY A 128 -3.55 -5.64 -18.51
CA GLY A 128 -4.65 -5.41 -17.56
C GLY A 128 -5.09 -3.95 -17.44
N GLN A 129 -4.42 -3.01 -18.12
CA GLN A 129 -4.84 -1.61 -18.12
C GLN A 129 -6.26 -1.47 -18.70
N PRO A 130 -7.22 -0.84 -17.99
CA PRO A 130 -8.56 -0.60 -18.51
C PRO A 130 -8.55 0.24 -19.78
N VAL A 131 -9.36 -0.14 -20.77
CA VAL A 131 -9.46 0.55 -22.07
C VAL A 131 -10.89 0.99 -22.36
N VAL A 132 -11.86 0.11 -22.10
CA VAL A 132 -13.29 0.37 -22.30
C VAL A 132 -14.06 -0.10 -21.07
N ALA A 133 -15.10 0.63 -20.68
CA ALA A 133 -16.05 0.20 -19.66
C ALA A 133 -17.45 0.03 -20.25
N ILE A 134 -18.07 -1.11 -20.01
CA ILE A 134 -19.40 -1.46 -20.51
C ILE A 134 -20.36 -1.44 -19.34
N LEU A 135 -21.46 -0.71 -19.48
CA LEU A 135 -22.56 -0.70 -18.54
C LEU A 135 -23.75 -1.45 -19.13
N ALA A 136 -24.28 -2.42 -18.39
CA ALA A 136 -25.43 -3.22 -18.83
C ALA A 136 -26.44 -3.48 -17.70
N GLU A 137 -27.60 -4.03 -18.05
CA GLU A 137 -28.68 -4.42 -17.13
C GLU A 137 -28.27 -5.55 -16.17
N SER A 138 -27.29 -6.38 -16.53
CA SER A 138 -26.76 -7.44 -15.68
C SER A 138 -25.25 -7.63 -15.88
N ALA A 139 -24.59 -8.25 -14.90
CA ALA A 139 -23.17 -8.59 -15.00
C ALA A 139 -22.89 -9.54 -16.19
N GLU A 140 -23.83 -10.45 -16.49
CA GLU A 140 -23.72 -11.39 -17.61
C GLU A 140 -23.84 -10.66 -18.97
N ASN A 141 -24.74 -9.69 -19.09
CA ASN A 141 -24.84 -8.86 -20.29
C ASN A 141 -23.57 -8.03 -20.50
N ALA A 142 -23.04 -7.41 -19.43
CA ALA A 142 -21.82 -6.62 -19.52
C ALA A 142 -20.61 -7.47 -19.95
N LEU A 143 -20.47 -8.68 -19.41
CA LEU A 143 -19.43 -9.65 -19.80
C LEU A 143 -19.63 -10.18 -21.23
N THR A 144 -20.86 -10.46 -21.64
CA THR A 144 -21.12 -10.93 -23.01
C THR A 144 -20.78 -9.86 -24.04
N ALA A 145 -21.14 -8.60 -23.75
CA ALA A 145 -20.81 -7.48 -24.62
C ALA A 145 -19.30 -7.16 -24.65
N SER A 146 -18.53 -7.49 -23.60
CA SER A 146 -17.08 -7.25 -23.60
C SER A 146 -16.35 -8.08 -24.63
N GLU A 147 -16.83 -9.29 -24.92
CA GLU A 147 -16.27 -10.17 -25.95
C GLU A 147 -16.55 -9.68 -27.39
N LEU A 148 -17.44 -8.69 -27.55
CA LEU A 148 -17.77 -8.07 -28.84
C LEU A 148 -17.01 -6.76 -29.10
N VAL A 149 -16.19 -6.32 -28.14
CA VAL A 149 -15.35 -5.13 -28.30
C VAL A 149 -14.08 -5.51 -29.06
N GLU A 150 -13.87 -4.90 -30.21
CA GLU A 150 -12.64 -5.07 -30.98
C GLU A 150 -11.73 -3.84 -30.81
N VAL A 151 -10.50 -4.07 -30.38
CA VAL A 151 -9.49 -3.01 -30.27
C VAL A 151 -8.28 -3.39 -31.13
N ASP A 152 -7.96 -2.53 -32.11
CA ASP A 152 -6.79 -2.66 -32.95
C ASP A 152 -5.58 -2.03 -32.26
N TYR A 153 -4.56 -2.85 -32.02
CA TYR A 153 -3.34 -2.46 -31.33
C TYR A 153 -2.13 -2.53 -32.26
N GLU A 154 -1.27 -1.51 -32.17
CA GLU A 154 0.10 -1.56 -32.70
C GLU A 154 1.04 -1.83 -31.52
N GLU A 155 1.51 -3.07 -31.40
CA GLU A 155 2.45 -3.47 -30.33
C GLU A 155 3.73 -2.62 -30.36
N LEU A 156 4.17 -2.21 -29.17
CA LEU A 156 5.41 -1.49 -28.95
C LEU A 156 6.37 -2.34 -28.13
N ALA A 157 7.67 -2.08 -28.28
CA ALA A 157 8.67 -2.69 -27.42
C ALA A 157 8.41 -2.33 -25.94
N SER A 158 8.58 -3.31 -25.05
CA SER A 158 8.26 -3.18 -23.63
C SER A 158 9.38 -3.73 -22.74
N VAL A 159 9.45 -3.24 -21.50
CA VAL A 159 10.38 -3.73 -20.47
C VAL A 159 9.63 -4.07 -19.19
N GLY A 160 9.76 -5.31 -18.72
CA GLY A 160 9.01 -5.82 -17.55
C GLY A 160 9.78 -5.79 -16.23
N THR A 161 11.09 -5.54 -16.26
CA THR A 161 11.98 -5.60 -15.09
C THR A 161 12.80 -4.33 -14.94
N ILE A 162 13.26 -4.06 -13.72
CA ILE A 162 14.15 -2.92 -13.43
C ILE A 162 15.45 -3.04 -14.22
N GLN A 163 16.06 -4.23 -14.25
CA GLN A 163 17.32 -4.47 -14.96
C GLN A 163 17.21 -4.25 -16.47
N ASP A 164 16.04 -4.52 -17.06
CA ASP A 164 15.81 -4.24 -18.47
C ASP A 164 15.51 -2.76 -18.71
N ALA A 165 14.80 -2.10 -17.80
CA ALA A 165 14.44 -0.69 -17.90
C ALA A 165 15.64 0.26 -17.73
N GLU A 166 16.63 -0.11 -16.91
CA GLU A 166 17.82 0.72 -16.65
C GLU A 166 18.89 0.65 -17.75
N LYS A 167 18.78 -0.27 -18.72
CA LYS A 167 19.73 -0.38 -19.84
C LYS A 167 19.64 0.85 -20.73
N GLU A 168 20.79 1.32 -21.22
CA GLU A 168 20.85 2.42 -22.20
C GLU A 168 20.05 2.11 -23.49
N SER A 169 19.96 0.83 -23.86
CA SER A 169 19.20 0.37 -25.03
C SER A 169 17.72 0.09 -24.74
N ALA A 170 17.21 0.36 -23.54
CA ALA A 170 15.84 0.11 -23.18
C ALA A 170 14.88 0.96 -24.05
N PRO A 171 13.76 0.40 -24.54
CA PRO A 171 12.72 1.21 -25.15
C PRO A 171 12.22 2.26 -24.15
N ALA A 172 12.02 3.49 -24.63
CA ALA A 172 11.45 4.54 -23.82
C ALA A 172 9.94 4.30 -23.60
N ILE A 173 9.51 4.22 -22.35
CA ILE A 173 8.10 4.08 -21.99
C ILE A 173 7.38 5.43 -22.05
N TRP A 174 8.09 6.49 -21.66
CA TRP A 174 7.56 7.84 -21.61
C TRP A 174 8.64 8.87 -21.91
N LYS A 175 8.35 9.79 -22.83
CA LYS A 175 9.31 10.82 -23.27
C LYS A 175 9.76 11.76 -22.14
N GLY A 176 8.93 11.94 -21.11
CA GLY A 176 9.21 12.82 -19.97
C GLY A 176 10.11 12.19 -18.89
N ALA A 177 10.47 10.91 -19.04
CA ALA A 177 11.37 10.19 -18.16
C ALA A 177 12.48 9.47 -18.97
N PRO A 178 13.48 10.22 -19.49
CA PRO A 178 14.58 9.65 -20.26
C PRO A 178 15.29 8.52 -19.51
N GLY A 179 15.62 7.43 -20.22
CA GLY A 179 16.21 6.23 -19.61
C GLY A 179 15.28 5.49 -18.64
N ASN A 180 13.97 5.76 -18.72
CA ASN A 180 12.92 5.24 -17.83
C ASN A 180 13.12 5.61 -16.34
N LEU A 181 14.10 6.44 -15.98
CA LEU A 181 14.34 6.92 -14.63
C LEU A 181 13.43 8.11 -14.34
N LEU A 182 12.57 7.98 -13.33
CA LEU A 182 11.64 9.06 -12.96
C LEU A 182 12.07 9.78 -11.67
N ILE A 183 12.62 9.04 -10.71
CA ILE A 183 12.99 9.57 -9.40
C ILE A 183 14.38 9.06 -9.04
N GLN A 184 15.28 9.97 -8.68
CA GLN A 184 16.51 9.66 -7.99
C GLN A 184 16.66 10.53 -6.76
N MET A 185 16.92 9.91 -5.61
CA MET A 185 17.15 10.61 -4.35
C MET A 185 18.34 10.00 -3.62
N GLU A 186 19.22 10.87 -3.14
CA GLU A 186 20.37 10.49 -2.32
C GLU A 186 20.17 10.96 -0.88
N HIS A 187 20.63 10.14 0.07
CA HIS A 187 20.58 10.41 1.50
C HIS A 187 21.93 10.12 2.16
N GLY A 188 22.25 10.87 3.20
CA GLY A 188 23.49 10.69 3.97
C GLY A 188 24.69 11.42 3.35
N ASP A 189 25.90 10.92 3.62
CA ASP A 189 27.16 11.54 3.20
C ASP A 189 28.01 10.54 2.41
N ALA A 190 27.93 10.63 1.08
CA ALA A 190 28.66 9.76 0.16
C ALA A 190 30.18 9.85 0.36
N ALA A 191 30.72 11.08 0.42
CA ALA A 191 32.15 11.31 0.47
C ALA A 191 32.78 10.83 1.78
N LYS A 192 32.09 11.01 2.92
CA LYS A 192 32.53 10.48 4.21
C LYS A 192 32.41 8.96 4.26
N THR A 193 31.33 8.40 3.72
CA THR A 193 31.13 6.96 3.63
C THR A 193 32.25 6.31 2.83
N ASP A 194 32.58 6.84 1.65
CA ASP A 194 33.65 6.29 0.80
C ASP A 194 35.02 6.29 1.46
N LYS A 195 35.35 7.31 2.27
CA LYS A 195 36.59 7.33 3.06
C LYS A 195 36.65 6.21 4.08
N ILE A 196 35.55 5.97 4.82
CA ILE A 196 35.48 4.89 5.81
C ILE A 196 35.63 3.54 5.11
N PHE A 197 34.93 3.32 3.98
CA PHE A 197 35.05 2.07 3.22
C PHE A 197 36.48 1.80 2.70
N ALA A 198 37.27 2.85 2.41
CA ALA A 198 38.64 2.70 1.95
C ALA A 198 39.63 2.28 3.07
N GLU A 199 39.27 2.52 4.33
CA GLU A 199 40.12 2.29 5.51
C GLU A 199 39.62 1.15 6.42
N ALA A 200 38.39 0.65 6.18
CA ALA A 200 37.74 -0.36 7.01
C ALA A 200 38.51 -1.69 7.06
N ASP A 201 38.55 -2.31 8.24
CA ASP A 201 39.18 -3.61 8.45
C ASP A 201 38.42 -4.76 7.74
N HIS A 202 37.09 -4.64 7.67
CA HIS A 202 36.22 -5.61 6.99
C HIS A 202 35.11 -4.92 6.22
N VAL A 203 34.82 -5.41 5.02
CA VAL A 203 33.68 -4.97 4.21
C VAL A 203 32.91 -6.18 3.73
N THR A 204 31.63 -6.23 4.06
CA THR A 204 30.67 -7.18 3.50
C THR A 204 29.83 -6.49 2.44
N GLU A 205 29.57 -7.17 1.32
CA GLU A 205 28.61 -6.72 0.30
C GLU A 205 27.50 -7.75 0.11
N LEU A 206 26.27 -7.32 -0.13
CA LEU A 206 25.11 -8.16 -0.39
C LEU A 206 24.24 -7.54 -1.48
N GLU A 207 23.95 -8.33 -2.51
CA GLU A 207 22.87 -8.04 -3.45
C GLU A 207 21.61 -8.79 -3.04
N LEU A 208 20.47 -8.10 -3.08
CA LEU A 208 19.20 -8.63 -2.65
C LEU A 208 18.07 -8.15 -3.57
N SER A 209 17.18 -9.07 -3.92
CA SER A 209 15.94 -8.78 -4.61
C SER A 209 14.75 -8.99 -3.68
N ASN A 210 13.91 -7.97 -3.57
CA ASN A 210 12.58 -8.09 -3.02
C ASN A 210 11.60 -8.32 -4.16
N SER A 211 11.11 -9.56 -4.30
CA SER A 211 10.15 -9.90 -5.34
C SER A 211 8.88 -9.06 -5.24
N ARG A 212 8.32 -8.74 -6.40
CA ARG A 212 7.00 -8.14 -6.51
C ARG A 212 5.89 -9.01 -5.92
N LEU A 213 4.96 -8.40 -5.19
CA LEU A 213 3.85 -9.09 -4.55
C LEU A 213 2.49 -8.42 -4.84
N VAL A 214 1.46 -9.24 -4.96
CA VAL A 214 0.05 -8.83 -5.02
C VAL A 214 -0.53 -8.86 -3.61
N GLY A 215 -1.26 -7.82 -3.20
CA GLY A 215 -1.85 -7.75 -1.86
C GLY A 215 -2.90 -8.83 -1.57
N ASN A 216 -3.62 -9.27 -2.62
CA ASN A 216 -4.44 -10.49 -2.66
C ASN A 216 -5.40 -10.65 -1.46
N ALA A 217 -6.16 -9.60 -1.13
CA ALA A 217 -7.21 -9.67 -0.11
C ALA A 217 -8.28 -10.70 -0.49
N MET A 218 -8.84 -11.42 0.49
CA MET A 218 -9.79 -12.51 0.23
C MET A 218 -11.07 -12.03 -0.45
N GLU A 219 -11.56 -10.85 -0.09
CA GLU A 219 -12.55 -10.11 -0.86
C GLU A 219 -11.84 -9.47 -2.07
N PRO A 220 -12.30 -9.65 -3.31
CA PRO A 220 -11.92 -8.79 -4.43
C PRO A 220 -12.44 -7.34 -4.24
N ARG A 221 -11.88 -6.36 -4.97
CA ARG A 221 -12.42 -5.00 -4.94
C ARG A 221 -13.81 -4.97 -5.57
N ALA A 222 -14.67 -4.11 -5.05
CA ALA A 222 -16.00 -3.85 -5.56
C ALA A 222 -16.39 -2.40 -5.27
N SER A 223 -17.34 -1.89 -6.04
CA SER A 223 -17.87 -0.53 -5.90
C SER A 223 -19.35 -0.51 -6.27
N VAL A 224 -20.16 0.17 -5.48
CA VAL A 224 -21.57 0.41 -5.78
C VAL A 224 -21.87 1.89 -5.59
N CYS A 225 -22.21 2.59 -6.67
CA CYS A 225 -22.58 4.00 -6.60
C CYS A 225 -24.05 4.20 -6.96
N ARG A 226 -24.74 5.07 -6.23
CA ARG A 226 -26.14 5.42 -6.48
C ARG A 226 -26.41 6.87 -6.14
N ARG A 227 -27.54 7.41 -6.62
CA ARG A 227 -28.05 8.69 -6.12
C ARG A 227 -28.53 8.54 -4.67
N ASP A 228 -28.29 9.60 -3.89
CA ASP A 228 -28.91 9.76 -2.59
C ASP A 228 -30.41 10.09 -2.80
N PRO A 229 -31.35 9.36 -2.18
CA PRO A 229 -32.78 9.64 -2.33
C PRO A 229 -33.21 10.93 -1.63
N GLU A 230 -32.42 11.44 -0.69
CA GLU A 230 -32.77 12.60 0.15
C GLU A 230 -32.00 13.87 -0.25
N GLN A 231 -30.85 13.73 -0.90
CA GLN A 231 -29.94 14.85 -1.20
C GLN A 231 -29.50 14.82 -2.67
N ASP A 232 -29.23 15.99 -3.26
CA ASP A 232 -28.70 16.10 -4.63
C ASP A 232 -27.19 15.78 -4.68
N ARG A 233 -26.87 14.51 -4.46
CA ARG A 233 -25.52 13.95 -4.44
C ARG A 233 -25.52 12.45 -4.75
N LEU A 234 -24.33 11.87 -4.84
CA LEU A 234 -24.12 10.43 -4.97
C LEU A 234 -23.66 9.81 -3.65
N ILE A 235 -23.90 8.51 -3.50
CA ILE A 235 -23.36 7.66 -2.43
C ILE A 235 -22.56 6.55 -3.09
N LEU A 236 -21.26 6.50 -2.83
CA LEU A 236 -20.37 5.41 -3.22
C LEU A 236 -20.12 4.50 -2.02
N HIS A 237 -20.52 3.25 -2.17
CA HIS A 237 -20.11 2.14 -1.31
C HIS A 237 -18.86 1.49 -1.92
N ALA A 238 -17.76 1.48 -1.16
CA ALA A 238 -16.50 0.89 -1.60
C ALA A 238 -15.71 0.37 -0.39
N GLY A 239 -15.02 -0.76 -0.55
CA GLY A 239 -14.15 -1.29 0.48
C GLY A 239 -12.83 -0.52 0.59
N HIS A 240 -12.79 0.64 1.24
CA HIS A 240 -11.62 1.53 1.25
C HIS A 240 -11.04 1.78 2.65
N GLN A 241 -9.71 1.92 2.75
CA GLN A 241 -8.97 2.09 4.01
C GLN A 241 -9.00 3.51 4.56
N ALA A 242 -9.22 4.49 3.70
CA ALA A 242 -9.29 5.91 4.01
C ALA A 242 -10.49 6.55 3.29
N PRO A 243 -11.71 6.42 3.83
CA PRO A 243 -12.93 6.86 3.14
C PRO A 243 -12.92 8.36 2.82
N THR A 244 -12.40 9.19 3.73
CA THR A 244 -12.25 10.62 3.49
C THR A 244 -11.24 10.91 2.37
N GLY A 245 -10.11 10.19 2.31
CA GLY A 245 -9.15 10.32 1.22
C GLY A 245 -9.74 9.98 -0.14
N LEU A 246 -10.52 8.88 -0.23
CA LEU A 246 -11.23 8.52 -1.46
C LEU A 246 -12.25 9.59 -1.88
N GLN A 247 -13.01 10.15 -0.92
CA GLN A 247 -13.95 11.24 -1.18
C GLN A 247 -13.24 12.46 -1.75
N GLU A 248 -12.13 12.86 -1.14
CA GLU A 248 -11.36 14.02 -1.56
C GLU A 248 -10.73 13.81 -2.94
N SER A 249 -10.15 12.64 -3.20
CA SER A 249 -9.56 12.32 -4.49
C SER A 249 -10.59 12.34 -5.62
N LEU A 250 -11.72 11.63 -5.44
CA LEU A 250 -12.77 11.58 -6.46
C LEU A 250 -13.36 12.98 -6.70
N CYS A 251 -13.75 13.69 -5.64
CA CYS A 251 -14.36 15.01 -5.79
C CYS A 251 -13.38 16.05 -6.33
N LYS A 252 -12.26 16.28 -5.64
CA LYS A 252 -11.41 17.45 -5.92
C LYS A 252 -10.54 17.23 -7.16
N ASP A 253 -9.92 16.06 -7.27
CA ASP A 253 -8.91 15.83 -8.31
C ASP A 253 -9.54 15.30 -9.60
N ILE A 254 -10.41 14.30 -9.47
CA ILE A 254 -10.95 13.58 -10.63
C ILE A 254 -12.14 14.32 -11.26
N PHE A 255 -13.14 14.73 -10.47
CA PHE A 255 -14.37 15.34 -10.99
C PHE A 255 -14.44 16.87 -10.87
N GLY A 256 -13.57 17.51 -10.09
CA GLY A 256 -13.64 18.94 -9.80
C GLY A 256 -14.90 19.36 -9.03
N TRP A 257 -15.49 18.45 -8.26
CA TRP A 257 -16.66 18.67 -7.43
C TRP A 257 -16.30 19.11 -6.01
N SER A 258 -17.28 19.73 -5.34
CA SER A 258 -17.24 19.88 -3.88
C SER A 258 -17.54 18.54 -3.19
N THR A 259 -16.99 18.33 -2.00
CA THR A 259 -17.08 17.04 -1.29
C THR A 259 -18.50 16.69 -0.83
N ASP A 260 -19.43 17.65 -0.75
CA ASP A 260 -20.84 17.40 -0.46
C ASP A 260 -21.59 16.68 -1.60
N LYS A 261 -21.02 16.66 -2.82
CA LYS A 261 -21.61 15.97 -3.98
C LYS A 261 -21.40 14.46 -3.99
N LEU A 262 -20.59 13.93 -3.09
CA LEU A 262 -20.33 12.50 -2.98
C LEU A 262 -20.16 12.09 -1.53
N ARG A 263 -20.93 11.12 -1.04
CA ARG A 263 -20.71 10.45 0.24
C ARG A 263 -20.05 9.10 0.01
N ILE A 264 -18.99 8.80 0.76
CA ILE A 264 -18.39 7.47 0.81
C ILE A 264 -18.90 6.72 2.05
N VAL A 265 -19.31 5.47 1.84
CA VAL A 265 -19.74 4.55 2.90
C VAL A 265 -18.97 3.24 2.78
N VAL A 266 -18.27 2.86 3.83
CA VAL A 266 -17.52 1.61 3.94
C VAL A 266 -18.17 0.72 4.98
N GLY A 267 -18.76 -0.38 4.53
CA GLY A 267 -19.30 -1.44 5.38
C GLY A 267 -18.21 -2.35 5.93
N HIS A 268 -18.49 -3.65 5.96
CA HIS A 268 -17.44 -4.64 6.23
C HIS A 268 -16.45 -4.72 5.07
N LEU A 269 -15.20 -4.98 5.43
CA LEU A 269 -14.06 -4.94 4.52
C LEU A 269 -13.23 -6.22 4.71
N GLY A 270 -13.16 -7.05 3.68
CA GLY A 270 -12.52 -8.37 3.70
C GLY A 270 -10.99 -8.32 3.54
N GLY A 271 -10.36 -7.41 4.28
CA GLY A 271 -8.93 -7.13 4.25
C GLY A 271 -8.56 -6.02 3.27
N GLY A 272 -7.59 -5.17 3.64
CA GLY A 272 -7.06 -4.12 2.77
C GLY A 272 -5.55 -4.14 2.60
N PHE A 273 -4.77 -4.41 3.67
CA PHE A 273 -3.32 -4.61 3.60
C PHE A 273 -2.47 -3.49 2.96
N GLY A 274 -3.02 -2.29 2.79
CA GLY A 274 -2.37 -1.14 2.13
C GLY A 274 -2.89 -0.90 0.71
N ILE A 275 -3.26 -1.95 -0.02
CA ILE A 275 -3.66 -1.85 -1.43
C ILE A 275 -5.02 -1.18 -1.62
N ARG A 276 -5.86 -1.13 -0.59
CA ARG A 276 -7.19 -0.50 -0.65
C ARG A 276 -7.21 0.92 -0.06
N ALA A 277 -6.06 1.59 -0.09
CA ALA A 277 -5.97 3.01 0.22
C ALA A 277 -5.83 3.89 -1.04
N GLU A 278 -5.70 3.26 -2.21
CA GLU A 278 -5.59 3.92 -3.51
C GLU A 278 -6.97 4.15 -4.14
N THR A 279 -7.09 5.23 -4.91
CA THR A 279 -8.25 5.46 -5.78
C THR A 279 -8.06 4.72 -7.11
N TYR A 280 -9.01 3.85 -7.46
CA TYR A 280 -8.90 2.98 -8.62
C TYR A 280 -9.74 3.44 -9.83
N PRO A 281 -9.34 3.08 -11.06
CA PRO A 281 -10.13 3.38 -12.25
C PRO A 281 -11.57 2.92 -12.17
N GLU A 282 -11.81 1.78 -11.51
CA GLU A 282 -13.13 1.20 -11.41
C GLU A 282 -14.06 2.01 -10.50
N GLU A 283 -13.55 2.64 -9.45
CA GLU A 283 -14.32 3.55 -8.59
C GLU A 283 -14.68 4.84 -9.34
N ILE A 284 -13.72 5.40 -10.10
CA ILE A 284 -13.93 6.58 -10.94
C ILE A 284 -15.06 6.32 -11.95
N VAL A 285 -14.96 5.23 -12.71
CA VAL A 285 -15.95 4.92 -13.75
C VAL A 285 -17.30 4.54 -13.13
N THR A 286 -17.33 3.89 -11.96
CA THR A 286 -18.57 3.59 -11.24
C THR A 286 -19.31 4.87 -10.84
N VAL A 287 -18.60 5.86 -10.29
CA VAL A 287 -19.19 7.17 -9.94
C VAL A 287 -19.65 7.91 -11.19
N TYR A 288 -18.81 7.98 -12.23
CA TYR A 288 -19.14 8.61 -13.50
C TYR A 288 -20.40 8.01 -14.14
N ALA A 289 -20.47 6.69 -14.25
CA ALA A 289 -21.61 5.98 -14.84
C ALA A 289 -22.90 6.20 -14.03
N ALA A 290 -22.83 6.12 -12.69
CA ALA A 290 -23.99 6.37 -11.83
C ALA A 290 -24.50 7.81 -11.95
N HIS A 291 -23.59 8.78 -12.05
CA HIS A 291 -23.93 10.18 -12.29
C HIS A 291 -24.67 10.35 -13.63
N LYS A 292 -24.10 9.80 -14.70
CA LYS A 292 -24.58 9.97 -16.08
C LYS A 292 -25.92 9.27 -16.31
N GLN A 293 -26.10 8.07 -15.78
CA GLN A 293 -27.29 7.25 -16.01
C GLN A 293 -28.39 7.46 -14.98
N SER A 294 -28.06 8.08 -13.84
CA SER A 294 -28.99 8.27 -12.73
C SER A 294 -29.64 6.97 -12.23
N ARG A 295 -28.91 5.86 -12.34
CA ARG A 295 -29.26 4.53 -11.82
C ARG A 295 -28.15 4.03 -10.90
N PRO A 296 -28.44 3.13 -9.94
CA PRO A 296 -27.39 2.44 -9.20
C PRO A 296 -26.49 1.67 -10.15
N VAL A 297 -25.18 1.80 -9.97
CA VAL A 297 -24.15 1.12 -10.77
C VAL A 297 -23.29 0.30 -9.83
N LYS A 298 -23.08 -0.97 -10.19
CA LYS A 298 -22.22 -1.90 -9.48
C LYS A 298 -21.09 -2.38 -10.36
N TRP A 299 -19.89 -2.37 -9.81
CA TRP A 299 -18.76 -3.11 -10.31
C TRP A 299 -18.28 -4.09 -9.23
N ASN A 300 -17.98 -5.32 -9.64
CA ASN A 300 -17.36 -6.32 -8.80
C ASN A 300 -16.21 -6.98 -9.56
N GLY A 301 -15.02 -6.92 -8.98
CA GLY A 301 -13.83 -7.58 -9.52
C GLY A 301 -13.86 -9.08 -9.26
N ASP A 302 -13.15 -9.82 -10.11
CA ASP A 302 -12.82 -11.22 -9.87
C ASP A 302 -11.36 -11.36 -9.36
N ARG A 303 -10.98 -12.57 -8.95
CA ARG A 303 -9.62 -12.83 -8.44
C ARG A 303 -8.54 -12.54 -9.46
N THR A 304 -8.78 -12.84 -10.73
CA THR A 304 -7.80 -12.63 -11.81
C THR A 304 -7.60 -11.14 -12.05
N GLN A 305 -8.67 -10.35 -11.98
CA GLN A 305 -8.61 -8.88 -12.04
C GLN A 305 -7.80 -8.27 -10.91
N GLU A 306 -7.80 -8.86 -9.71
CA GLU A 306 -6.93 -8.39 -8.61
C GLU A 306 -5.42 -8.55 -8.91
N PHE A 307 -5.01 -9.46 -9.80
CA PHE A 307 -3.60 -9.65 -10.15
C PHE A 307 -3.08 -8.64 -11.18
N TYR A 308 -3.95 -7.99 -11.95
CA TYR A 308 -3.53 -7.06 -13.00
C TYR A 308 -4.23 -5.69 -12.97
N GLY A 309 -5.20 -5.49 -12.07
CA GLY A 309 -5.94 -4.25 -11.90
C GLY A 309 -5.70 -3.55 -10.55
N THR A 310 -5.04 -4.22 -9.61
CA THR A 310 -4.75 -3.70 -8.27
C THR A 310 -3.26 -3.36 -8.17
N VAL A 311 -2.88 -2.34 -7.40
CA VAL A 311 -1.45 -2.00 -7.23
C VAL A 311 -0.67 -3.14 -6.56
N HIS A 312 0.62 -3.23 -6.87
CA HIS A 312 1.53 -4.24 -6.30
C HIS A 312 2.52 -3.63 -5.31
N GLY A 313 3.14 -4.43 -4.45
CA GLY A 313 4.14 -3.96 -3.48
C GLY A 313 5.52 -4.61 -3.67
N ARG A 314 6.53 -4.05 -2.98
CA ARG A 314 7.95 -4.47 -2.99
C ARG A 314 8.70 -4.05 -4.26
N ASP A 315 9.09 -5.03 -5.08
CA ASP A 315 9.82 -4.90 -6.35
C ASP A 315 11.01 -3.93 -6.30
N GLN A 316 12.00 -4.31 -5.50
CA GLN A 316 13.26 -3.56 -5.32
C GLN A 316 14.47 -4.48 -5.50
N LEU A 317 15.54 -3.89 -6.03
CA LEU A 317 16.86 -4.49 -6.17
C LEU A 317 17.86 -3.63 -5.43
N SER A 318 18.40 -4.15 -4.34
CA SER A 318 19.34 -3.40 -3.51
C SER A 318 20.69 -4.08 -3.49
N THR A 319 21.74 -3.28 -3.65
CA THR A 319 23.12 -3.65 -3.35
C THR A 319 23.52 -2.88 -2.10
N ALA A 320 23.90 -3.59 -1.05
CA ALA A 320 24.25 -3.02 0.24
C ALA A 320 25.64 -3.48 0.69
N SER A 321 26.41 -2.57 1.26
CA SER A 321 27.72 -2.85 1.83
C SER A 321 27.79 -2.35 3.27
N LEU A 322 28.44 -3.12 4.15
CA LEU A 322 28.65 -2.79 5.56
C LEU A 322 30.15 -2.78 5.86
N ALA A 323 30.67 -1.63 6.26
CA ALA A 323 32.04 -1.46 6.73
C ALA A 323 32.10 -1.66 8.25
N CYS A 324 33.04 -2.47 8.71
CA CYS A 324 33.25 -2.77 10.12
C CYS A 324 34.73 -2.67 10.51
N SER A 325 34.95 -2.29 11.76
CA SER A 325 36.25 -2.43 12.43
C SER A 325 36.64 -3.89 12.65
N LYS A 326 37.90 -4.16 12.98
CA LYS A 326 38.40 -5.51 13.27
C LYS A 326 37.64 -6.25 14.38
N ASP A 327 37.11 -5.53 15.36
CA ASP A 327 36.31 -6.08 16.46
C ASP A 327 34.81 -6.16 16.14
N GLY A 328 34.40 -5.89 14.90
CA GLY A 328 33.01 -6.05 14.45
C GLY A 328 32.07 -4.95 14.91
N LYS A 329 32.57 -3.72 15.07
CA LYS A 329 31.73 -2.52 15.19
C LYS A 329 31.39 -1.97 13.81
N ILE A 330 30.13 -1.63 13.59
CA ILE A 330 29.67 -1.01 12.33
C ILE A 330 30.18 0.43 12.26
N GLU A 331 30.84 0.77 11.16
CA GLU A 331 31.40 2.09 10.91
C GLU A 331 30.65 2.83 9.81
N ALA A 332 30.24 2.12 8.75
CA ALA A 332 29.43 2.73 7.69
C ALA A 332 28.52 1.74 6.96
N LEU A 333 27.42 2.26 6.42
CA LEU A 333 26.48 1.56 5.55
C LEU A 333 26.37 2.30 4.22
N ARG A 334 26.54 1.58 3.10
CA ARG A 334 26.36 2.11 1.75
C ARG A 334 25.35 1.27 0.99
N ILE A 335 24.33 1.89 0.40
CA ILE A 335 23.27 1.18 -0.32
C ILE A 335 22.95 1.88 -1.64
N ILE A 336 22.71 1.07 -2.66
CA ILE A 336 22.06 1.49 -3.90
C ILE A 336 20.79 0.67 -4.04
N THR A 337 19.64 1.32 -4.05
CA THR A 337 18.33 0.69 -4.24
C THR A 337 17.75 1.13 -5.58
N ARG A 338 17.46 0.17 -6.45
CA ARG A 338 16.68 0.39 -7.67
C ARG A 338 15.28 -0.15 -7.43
N SER A 339 14.25 0.66 -7.66
CA SER A 339 12.85 0.32 -7.43
C SER A 339 12.03 0.39 -8.71
N ASN A 340 11.02 -0.48 -8.80
CA ASN A 340 10.04 -0.43 -9.87
C ASN A 340 8.91 0.54 -9.49
N LEU A 341 8.44 1.35 -10.44
CA LEU A 341 7.21 2.15 -10.28
C LEU A 341 6.00 1.50 -10.97
N GLY A 342 6.25 0.58 -11.89
CA GLY A 342 5.29 0.19 -12.90
C GLY A 342 5.15 1.24 -13.99
N ALA A 343 4.03 1.18 -14.71
CA ALA A 343 3.78 2.05 -15.86
C ALA A 343 3.45 3.50 -15.49
N TYR A 344 2.98 3.72 -14.26
CA TYR A 344 2.57 5.01 -13.74
C TYR A 344 3.05 5.14 -12.29
N ALA A 345 3.47 6.35 -11.91
CA ALA A 345 3.89 6.63 -10.54
C ALA A 345 2.66 6.96 -9.69
N THR A 346 2.22 5.99 -8.88
CA THR A 346 1.28 6.21 -7.77
C THR A 346 1.98 6.96 -6.64
N GLY A 347 1.20 7.54 -5.73
CA GLY A 347 1.75 8.21 -4.56
C GLY A 347 2.66 7.32 -3.70
N PRO A 348 2.25 6.10 -3.29
CA PRO A 348 3.11 5.26 -2.47
C PRO A 348 4.23 4.63 -3.30
N GLY A 349 3.99 4.32 -4.58
CA GLY A 349 5.04 3.82 -5.46
C GLY A 349 6.21 4.81 -5.59
N ALA A 350 5.88 6.10 -5.72
CA ALA A 350 6.87 7.18 -5.80
C ALA A 350 7.52 7.53 -4.45
N ALA A 351 6.80 7.40 -3.33
CA ALA A 351 7.30 7.84 -2.04
C ALA A 351 7.97 6.74 -1.19
N ILE A 352 7.51 5.49 -1.30
CA ILE A 352 7.94 4.42 -0.38
C ILE A 352 9.45 4.14 -0.52
N PRO A 353 10.00 3.80 -1.71
CA PRO A 353 11.42 3.49 -1.81
C PRO A 353 12.35 4.67 -1.47
N PRO A 354 12.13 5.90 -1.97
CA PRO A 354 13.09 6.99 -1.76
C PRO A 354 12.87 7.80 -0.48
N VAL A 355 11.70 7.73 0.18
CA VAL A 355 11.41 8.57 1.36
C VAL A 355 11.01 7.76 2.59
N VAL A 356 10.11 6.77 2.46
CA VAL A 356 9.59 6.04 3.63
C VAL A 356 10.51 4.91 4.08
N GLY A 357 10.97 4.07 3.16
CA GLY A 357 11.90 2.97 3.45
C GLY A 357 13.20 3.41 4.15
N PRO A 358 13.85 4.52 3.74
CA PRO A 358 15.08 5.00 4.36
C PRO A 358 14.97 5.30 5.87
N LYS A 359 13.78 5.71 6.35
CA LYS A 359 13.53 6.12 7.75
C LYS A 359 13.89 5.08 8.80
N ILE A 360 13.89 3.81 8.42
CA ILE A 360 14.09 2.64 9.30
C ILE A 360 15.21 1.73 8.80
N LEU A 361 15.97 2.18 7.81
CA LEU A 361 16.89 1.34 7.07
C LEU A 361 18.11 0.91 7.89
N THR A 362 18.52 1.73 8.86
CA THR A 362 19.53 1.36 9.88
C THR A 362 18.96 0.46 10.99
N SER A 363 17.64 0.26 11.00
CA SER A 363 16.91 -0.55 11.98
C SER A 363 17.31 -0.14 13.40
N LEU A 364 17.66 -1.11 14.24
CA LEU A 364 18.05 -0.96 15.64
C LEU A 364 19.58 -0.92 15.85
N TYR A 365 20.35 -0.78 14.77
CA TYR A 365 21.81 -0.73 14.81
C TYR A 365 22.32 0.71 14.87
N HIS A 366 23.38 0.93 15.66
CA HIS A 366 24.12 2.17 15.62
C HIS A 366 25.02 2.19 14.38
N VAL A 367 24.66 3.04 13.41
CA VAL A 367 25.37 3.22 12.13
C VAL A 367 25.85 4.67 12.06
N PRO A 368 27.12 4.98 12.33
CA PRO A 368 27.57 6.37 12.49
C PRO A 368 27.76 7.12 11.16
N CYS A 369 27.89 6.41 10.04
CA CYS A 369 27.95 7.00 8.71
C CYS A 369 27.12 6.19 7.72
N PHE A 370 26.42 6.87 6.84
CA PHE A 370 25.45 6.25 5.95
C PHE A 370 25.42 6.99 4.61
N HIS A 371 25.25 6.23 3.54
CA HIS A 371 24.94 6.75 2.21
C HIS A 371 23.94 5.81 1.51
N LEU A 372 22.89 6.40 0.94
CA LEU A 372 21.89 5.69 0.14
C LEU A 372 21.61 6.45 -1.15
N ASP A 373 21.64 5.75 -2.28
CA ASP A 373 21.15 6.21 -3.58
C ASP A 373 19.93 5.37 -3.99
N VAL A 374 18.77 6.01 -4.15
CA VAL A 374 17.53 5.35 -4.58
C VAL A 374 17.15 5.81 -5.98
N ARG A 375 16.93 4.87 -6.90
CA ARG A 375 16.57 5.12 -8.29
C ARG A 375 15.28 4.38 -8.65
N SER A 376 14.22 5.10 -9.02
CA SER A 376 12.92 4.53 -9.36
C SER A 376 12.64 4.60 -10.85
N TYR A 377 12.41 3.43 -11.45
CA TYR A 377 12.26 3.25 -12.89
C TYR A 377 10.82 2.92 -13.28
N LEU A 378 10.37 3.47 -14.40
CA LEU A 378 9.16 3.04 -15.09
C LEU A 378 9.39 1.65 -15.73
N THR A 379 8.37 0.80 -15.68
CA THR A 379 8.33 -0.48 -16.39
C THR A 379 6.94 -0.71 -16.99
N ASN A 380 6.81 -1.57 -18.00
CA ASN A 380 5.53 -1.93 -18.60
C ASN A 380 4.75 -2.97 -17.78
N THR A 381 4.55 -2.65 -16.52
CA THR A 381 3.86 -3.49 -15.56
C THR A 381 2.85 -2.66 -14.76
N VAL A 382 1.97 -3.32 -14.01
CA VAL A 382 0.95 -2.66 -13.16
C VAL A 382 1.63 -1.58 -12.28
N PRO A 383 0.99 -0.49 -11.88
CA PRO A 383 1.60 0.43 -10.92
C PRO A 383 1.94 -0.23 -9.57
N MET A 384 2.98 0.27 -8.93
CA MET A 384 3.32 -0.11 -7.56
C MET A 384 2.48 0.69 -6.56
N GLY A 385 2.42 0.27 -5.31
CA GLY A 385 1.65 0.93 -4.26
C GLY A 385 1.97 0.33 -2.89
N ALA A 386 1.17 0.69 -1.90
CA ALA A 386 1.39 0.22 -0.54
C ALA A 386 0.99 -1.25 -0.36
N TYR A 387 1.90 -2.05 0.20
CA TYR A 387 1.58 -3.38 0.72
C TYR A 387 2.25 -3.56 2.08
N ARG A 388 1.45 -3.93 3.09
CA ARG A 388 1.79 -4.16 4.51
C ARG A 388 3.24 -3.87 4.90
N GLY A 389 3.46 -2.81 5.67
CA GLY A 389 4.79 -2.37 6.11
C GLY A 389 5.43 -1.32 5.18
N ALA A 390 5.12 -1.32 3.88
CA ALA A 390 5.45 -0.22 2.95
C ALA A 390 6.91 0.29 3.04
N GLY A 391 7.87 -0.47 2.47
CA GLY A 391 9.30 -0.16 2.51
C GLY A 391 10.03 -0.79 3.70
N ARG A 392 9.31 -1.08 4.78
CA ARG A 392 9.88 -1.69 5.99
C ARG A 392 10.37 -3.11 5.77
N PRO A 393 9.59 -4.02 5.17
CA PRO A 393 10.08 -5.37 4.88
C PRO A 393 11.34 -5.37 4.00
N GLU A 394 11.45 -4.45 3.05
CA GLU A 394 12.59 -4.31 2.14
C GLU A 394 13.85 -3.90 2.91
N ALA A 395 13.76 -2.82 3.69
CA ALA A 395 14.86 -2.31 4.49
C ALA A 395 15.30 -3.28 5.60
N ILE A 396 14.37 -3.83 6.38
CA ILE A 396 14.69 -4.78 7.46
C ILE A 396 15.27 -6.07 6.91
N TYR A 397 14.73 -6.59 5.80
CA TYR A 397 15.28 -7.78 5.17
C TYR A 397 16.70 -7.53 4.67
N LEU A 398 16.96 -6.39 4.03
CA LEU A 398 18.30 -6.02 3.59
C LEU A 398 19.29 -5.93 4.76
N MET A 399 18.94 -5.17 5.80
CA MET A 399 19.82 -4.94 6.94
C MET A 399 20.09 -6.24 7.73
N GLU A 400 19.07 -7.03 8.04
CA GLU A 400 19.26 -8.27 8.80
C GLU A 400 20.04 -9.35 8.03
N ARG A 401 19.87 -9.41 6.70
CA ARG A 401 20.65 -10.32 5.85
C ARG A 401 22.11 -9.87 5.76
N LEU A 402 22.35 -8.57 5.65
CA LEU A 402 23.69 -7.99 5.63
C LEU A 402 24.40 -8.23 6.96
N VAL A 403 23.77 -7.92 8.09
CA VAL A 403 24.28 -8.17 9.44
C VAL A 403 24.61 -9.65 9.66
N GLN A 404 23.72 -10.55 9.24
CA GLN A 404 23.96 -11.99 9.34
C GLN A 404 25.19 -12.41 8.52
N LYS A 405 25.30 -11.94 7.28
CA LYS A 405 26.43 -12.24 6.38
C LYS A 405 27.75 -11.69 6.95
N THR A 406 27.75 -10.47 7.47
CA THR A 406 28.94 -9.86 8.08
C THR A 406 29.42 -10.64 9.30
N ALA A 407 28.52 -11.04 10.20
CA ALA A 407 28.88 -11.86 11.35
C ALA A 407 29.54 -13.18 10.94
N GLU A 408 28.99 -13.84 9.92
CA GLU A 408 29.54 -15.10 9.35
C GLU A 408 30.93 -14.90 8.74
N GLU A 409 31.14 -13.86 7.93
CA GLU A 409 32.43 -13.57 7.30
C GLU A 409 33.52 -13.22 8.32
N MET A 410 33.16 -12.50 9.37
CA MET A 410 34.10 -12.11 10.43
C MET A 410 34.31 -13.22 11.49
N GLY A 411 33.56 -14.32 11.41
CA GLY A 411 33.62 -15.42 12.39
C GLY A 411 33.13 -15.02 13.79
N ILE A 412 32.25 -14.02 13.89
CA ILE A 412 31.64 -13.55 15.14
C ILE A 412 30.27 -14.23 15.28
N ASP A 413 29.90 -14.66 16.50
CA ASP A 413 28.55 -15.18 16.72
C ASP A 413 27.49 -14.14 16.32
N SER A 414 26.45 -14.58 15.61
CA SER A 414 25.44 -13.70 15.04
C SER A 414 24.60 -12.92 16.06
N LEU A 415 24.45 -13.42 17.29
CA LEU A 415 23.76 -12.71 18.37
C LEU A 415 24.69 -11.68 18.99
N GLU A 416 25.95 -12.07 19.21
CA GLU A 416 26.99 -11.19 19.74
C GLU A 416 27.25 -10.01 18.80
N PHE A 417 27.39 -10.25 17.49
CA PHE A 417 27.57 -9.17 16.51
C PHE A 417 26.40 -8.18 16.55
N ARG A 418 25.17 -8.67 16.71
CA ARG A 418 23.97 -7.83 16.82
C ARG A 418 24.01 -6.97 18.06
N LYS A 419 24.14 -7.58 19.25
CA LYS A 419 24.21 -6.88 20.53
C LYS A 419 25.33 -5.83 20.55
N ARG A 420 26.49 -6.18 20.00
CA ARG A 420 27.64 -5.28 19.87
C ARG A 420 27.31 -4.00 19.10
N ASN A 421 26.34 -4.04 18.20
CA ASN A 421 25.98 -2.93 17.32
C ASN A 421 24.59 -2.37 17.58
N PHE A 422 23.85 -2.85 18.58
CA PHE A 422 22.57 -2.24 18.95
C PHE A 422 22.77 -0.82 19.47
N ILE A 423 21.76 0.02 19.22
CA ILE A 423 21.65 1.32 19.89
C ILE A 423 21.37 1.03 21.38
N PRO A 424 22.17 1.57 22.31
CA PRO A 424 22.02 1.26 23.73
C PRO A 424 20.82 2.02 24.33
N PRO A 425 20.17 1.50 25.39
CA PRO A 425 18.98 2.13 25.97
C PRO A 425 19.21 3.55 26.50
N ASP A 426 20.42 3.85 26.97
CA ASP A 426 20.82 5.17 27.49
C ASP A 426 21.08 6.21 26.39
N ALA A 427 21.08 5.82 25.12
CA ALA A 427 21.11 6.73 23.98
C ALA A 427 19.73 7.25 23.56
N MET A 428 18.64 6.79 24.19
CA MET A 428 17.28 7.23 23.86
C MET A 428 16.94 8.60 24.49
N PRO A 429 16.27 9.52 23.78
CA PRO A 429 15.86 9.40 22.38
C PRO A 429 17.05 9.47 21.41
N TYR A 430 17.08 8.57 20.43
CA TYR A 430 18.18 8.43 19.48
C TYR A 430 17.80 9.00 18.11
N THR A 431 18.62 9.91 17.57
CA THR A 431 18.46 10.39 16.19
C THR A 431 19.26 9.51 15.23
N SER A 432 18.57 8.85 14.31
CA SER A 432 19.20 8.04 13.27
C SER A 432 19.90 8.91 12.21
N PRO A 433 20.78 8.33 11.37
CA PRO A 433 21.50 9.09 10.34
C PRO A 433 20.61 9.78 9.30
N ILE A 434 19.36 9.34 9.16
CA ILE A 434 18.35 9.93 8.26
C ILE A 434 17.48 10.98 8.98
N GLY A 435 17.77 11.27 10.26
CA GLY A 435 17.10 12.30 11.05
C GLY A 435 15.86 11.83 11.83
N GLU A 436 15.49 10.55 11.76
CA GLU A 436 14.36 10.01 12.50
C GLU A 436 14.70 9.85 13.97
N ILE A 437 13.75 10.21 14.85
CA ILE A 437 13.93 10.14 16.31
C ILE A 437 13.28 8.85 16.81
N TYR A 438 14.07 7.98 17.41
CA TYR A 438 13.60 6.81 18.12
C TYR A 438 13.28 7.24 19.55
N ASP A 439 12.04 7.03 19.98
CA ASP A 439 11.50 7.49 21.25
C ASP A 439 12.03 6.68 22.44
N SER A 440 12.19 5.37 22.25
CA SER A 440 12.55 4.40 23.29
C SER A 440 13.11 3.12 22.66
N GLY A 441 13.82 2.32 23.47
CA GLY A 441 14.26 0.99 23.06
C GLY A 441 15.18 0.32 24.05
N ASP A 442 14.92 -0.96 24.32
CA ASP A 442 15.81 -1.87 25.04
C ASP A 442 15.94 -3.18 24.24
N PHE A 443 16.64 -3.06 23.10
CA PHE A 443 16.66 -4.09 22.06
C PHE A 443 17.36 -5.38 22.51
N GLU A 444 18.41 -5.25 23.32
CA GLU A 444 19.13 -6.40 23.86
C GLU A 444 18.24 -7.22 24.80
N LYS A 445 17.47 -6.55 25.68
CA LYS A 445 16.52 -7.24 26.57
C LYS A 445 15.44 -8.00 25.81
N VAL A 446 14.93 -7.44 24.70
CA VAL A 446 13.95 -8.13 23.84
C VAL A 446 14.58 -9.35 23.18
N LEU A 447 15.81 -9.21 22.65
CA LEU A 447 16.55 -10.32 22.05
C LEU A 447 16.82 -11.44 23.06
N ASP A 448 17.28 -11.11 24.26
CA ASP A 448 17.55 -12.08 25.31
C ASP A 448 16.30 -12.86 25.70
N LYS A 449 15.16 -12.18 25.80
CA LYS A 449 13.90 -12.85 26.08
C LYS A 449 13.49 -13.80 24.95
N ALA A 450 13.70 -13.41 23.70
CA ALA A 450 13.44 -14.26 22.55
C ALA A 450 14.37 -15.49 22.50
N ILE A 451 15.64 -15.34 22.85
CA ILE A 451 16.62 -16.44 22.94
C ILE A 451 16.20 -17.47 23.99
N GLU A 452 15.78 -16.99 25.18
CA GLU A 452 15.27 -17.84 26.26
C GLU A 452 14.03 -18.62 25.80
N LEU A 453 13.00 -17.93 25.30
CA LEU A 453 11.72 -18.54 24.92
C LEU A 453 11.83 -19.48 23.72
N SER A 454 12.80 -19.26 22.82
CA SER A 454 13.00 -20.09 21.63
C SER A 454 13.89 -21.32 21.88
N GLU A 455 14.37 -21.49 23.11
CA GLU A 455 15.37 -22.50 23.49
C GLU A 455 16.56 -22.44 22.53
N TRP A 456 17.08 -21.25 22.26
CA TRP A 456 18.04 -21.01 21.18
C TRP A 456 19.22 -22.00 21.25
N ASN A 457 19.77 -22.25 22.42
CA ASN A 457 20.96 -23.09 22.57
C ASN A 457 20.74 -24.59 22.25
N ASP A 458 19.49 -25.06 22.18
CA ASP A 458 19.16 -26.47 21.87
C ASP A 458 19.16 -26.79 20.37
N PHE A 459 19.63 -25.88 19.52
CA PHE A 459 19.56 -26.04 18.07
C PHE A 459 20.29 -27.27 17.53
N GLU A 460 21.49 -27.60 18.02
CA GLU A 460 22.25 -28.75 17.49
C GLU A 460 21.57 -30.09 17.78
N SER A 461 21.00 -30.25 18.98
CA SER A 461 20.17 -31.42 19.32
C SER A 461 18.97 -31.53 18.39
N ARG A 462 18.26 -30.41 18.18
CA ARG A 462 17.13 -30.30 17.26
C ARG A 462 17.55 -30.62 15.82
N LYS A 463 18.68 -30.11 15.34
CA LYS A 463 19.21 -30.35 14.00
C LYS A 463 19.51 -31.83 13.77
N LYS A 464 20.19 -32.50 14.72
CA LYS A 464 20.46 -33.94 14.67
C LYS A 464 19.18 -34.78 14.61
N ASN A 465 18.15 -34.40 15.39
CA ASN A 465 16.85 -35.07 15.33
C ASN A 465 16.20 -34.98 13.94
N SER A 466 16.26 -33.81 13.29
CA SER A 466 15.77 -33.63 11.92
C SER A 466 16.57 -34.45 10.91
N GLN A 467 17.90 -34.45 11.03
CA GLN A 467 18.80 -35.22 10.15
C GLN A 467 18.53 -36.72 10.23
N ASN A 468 18.33 -37.26 11.44
CA ASN A 468 17.95 -38.66 11.64
C ASN A 468 16.61 -39.03 10.98
N LYS A 469 15.78 -38.04 10.64
CA LYS A 469 14.51 -38.19 9.91
C LYS A 469 14.63 -37.81 8.41
N GLY A 470 15.84 -37.62 7.89
CA GLY A 470 16.07 -37.21 6.51
C GLY A 470 15.64 -35.77 6.19
N ARG A 471 15.58 -34.88 7.20
CA ARG A 471 15.15 -33.48 7.05
C ARG A 471 16.29 -32.50 7.33
N ILE A 472 16.30 -31.39 6.61
CA ILE A 472 17.18 -30.23 6.88
C ILE A 472 16.48 -29.30 7.87
N ARG A 473 17.24 -28.71 8.80
CA ARG A 473 16.74 -27.72 9.76
C ARG A 473 17.61 -26.48 9.70
N GLY A 474 16.98 -25.35 9.44
CA GLY A 474 17.56 -24.03 9.60
C GLY A 474 16.94 -23.30 10.79
N ARG A 475 17.57 -22.21 11.21
CA ARG A 475 17.03 -21.25 12.16
C ARG A 475 17.35 -19.86 11.65
N GLY A 476 16.36 -18.97 11.68
CA GLY A 476 16.53 -17.56 11.35
C GLY A 476 16.23 -16.70 12.56
N ILE A 477 16.83 -15.51 12.59
CA ILE A 477 16.51 -14.44 13.52
C ILE A 477 16.43 -13.14 12.74
N SER A 478 15.52 -12.27 13.15
CA SER A 478 15.38 -10.91 12.64
C SER A 478 15.11 -10.00 13.82
N CYS A 479 16.00 -9.04 14.04
CA CYS A 479 15.83 -7.98 15.04
C CYS A 479 15.45 -6.70 14.28
N TYR A 480 14.31 -6.11 14.61
CA TYR A 480 13.85 -4.91 13.91
C TYR A 480 13.13 -3.94 14.83
N ILE A 481 13.19 -2.67 14.43
CA ILE A 481 12.31 -1.61 14.92
C ILE A 481 11.26 -1.32 13.86
N GLU A 482 10.05 -0.96 14.29
CA GLU A 482 8.96 -0.61 13.41
C GLU A 482 8.61 0.87 13.59
N TRP A 483 8.65 1.63 12.49
CA TRP A 483 8.09 2.98 12.45
C TRP A 483 6.57 2.88 12.33
N THR A 484 5.82 3.19 13.39
CA THR A 484 4.35 3.20 13.38
C THR A 484 3.81 4.63 13.46
N GLY A 485 2.48 4.82 13.38
CA GLY A 485 1.93 6.18 13.55
C GLY A 485 2.24 7.13 12.39
N ALA A 486 2.27 6.63 11.15
CA ALA A 486 2.68 7.38 9.95
C ALA A 486 2.10 8.80 9.81
N ILE A 487 0.88 9.02 10.30
CA ILE A 487 0.27 10.35 10.48
C ILE A 487 -0.19 10.44 11.94
N TRP A 488 0.40 11.38 12.68
CA TRP A 488 0.34 11.48 14.14
C TRP A 488 -0.93 12.12 14.70
N PHE A 489 -1.81 12.64 13.84
CA PHE A 489 -3.06 13.27 14.26
C PHE A 489 -4.27 12.51 13.70
N GLU A 490 -5.28 12.34 14.52
CA GLU A 490 -6.60 11.84 14.13
C GLU A 490 -7.66 12.61 14.92
N GLU A 491 -8.76 12.96 14.27
CA GLU A 491 -9.89 13.57 14.94
C GLU A 491 -10.89 12.48 15.31
N VAL A 492 -11.33 12.48 16.57
CA VAL A 492 -12.38 11.59 17.07
C VAL A 492 -13.41 12.39 17.85
N THR A 493 -14.68 12.02 17.71
CA THR A 493 -15.77 12.61 18.49
C THR A 493 -16.36 11.54 19.40
N THR A 494 -16.60 11.88 20.66
CA THR A 494 -17.32 11.02 21.61
C THR A 494 -18.64 11.67 22.00
N GLU A 495 -19.73 10.90 21.95
CA GLU A 495 -21.08 11.37 22.22
C GLU A 495 -21.70 10.52 23.35
N ALA A 496 -22.07 11.17 24.46
CA ALA A 496 -22.86 10.54 25.50
C ALA A 496 -24.36 10.68 25.19
N ARG A 497 -25.07 9.56 25.09
CA ARG A 497 -26.50 9.49 24.79
C ARG A 497 -27.35 9.41 26.06
N ALA A 498 -28.61 9.82 25.94
CA ALA A 498 -29.56 9.87 27.06
C ALA A 498 -29.87 8.48 27.68
N ASP A 499 -29.64 7.38 26.96
CA ASP A 499 -29.79 6.00 27.43
C ASP A 499 -28.54 5.43 28.13
N GLY A 500 -27.54 6.29 28.35
CA GLY A 500 -26.28 5.97 28.99
C GLY A 500 -25.28 5.25 28.08
N ARG A 501 -25.52 5.17 26.76
CA ARG A 501 -24.50 4.73 25.80
C ARG A 501 -23.51 5.85 25.47
N VAL A 502 -22.30 5.47 25.11
CA VAL A 502 -21.28 6.35 24.57
C VAL A 502 -20.91 5.87 23.17
N VAL A 503 -20.89 6.79 22.21
CA VAL A 503 -20.54 6.50 20.82
C VAL A 503 -19.22 7.17 20.47
N LEU A 504 -18.29 6.41 19.92
CA LEU A 504 -17.04 6.91 19.33
C LEU A 504 -17.17 6.98 17.82
N TYR A 505 -17.05 8.19 17.30
CA TYR A 505 -16.93 8.49 15.88
C TYR A 505 -15.44 8.65 15.56
N THR A 506 -14.90 7.78 14.71
CA THR A 506 -13.48 7.80 14.33
C THR A 506 -13.32 7.60 12.84
N GLY A 507 -12.44 8.39 12.22
CA GLY A 507 -12.12 8.27 10.79
C GLY A 507 -11.10 7.16 10.46
N THR A 508 -10.61 6.43 11.47
CA THR A 508 -9.88 5.17 11.23
C THR A 508 -10.85 4.11 10.70
N GLN A 509 -10.35 3.16 9.90
CA GLN A 509 -11.19 2.14 9.26
C GLN A 509 -10.86 0.72 9.74
N ASN A 510 -11.89 -0.01 10.19
CA ASN A 510 -11.76 -1.43 10.49
C ASN A 510 -11.80 -2.27 9.20
N MET A 511 -10.87 -3.21 9.09
CA MET A 511 -10.68 -4.13 7.97
C MET A 511 -10.40 -5.56 8.44
N GLY A 512 -10.81 -5.89 9.68
CA GLY A 512 -10.57 -7.18 10.31
C GLY A 512 -9.45 -7.19 11.37
N GLN A 513 -8.76 -6.07 11.61
CA GLN A 513 -7.70 -5.96 12.62
C GLN A 513 -8.20 -5.77 14.06
N GLY A 514 -9.53 -5.72 14.27
CA GLY A 514 -10.11 -5.67 15.61
C GLY A 514 -10.26 -4.28 16.21
N LEU A 515 -10.32 -3.22 15.40
CA LEU A 515 -10.36 -1.84 15.92
C LEU A 515 -11.59 -1.56 16.78
N LYS A 516 -12.77 -2.05 16.38
CA LYS A 516 -14.00 -1.85 17.16
C LYS A 516 -13.82 -2.43 18.58
N THR A 517 -13.26 -3.62 18.67
CA THR A 517 -12.94 -4.28 19.94
C THR A 517 -11.91 -3.48 20.74
N ALA A 518 -10.78 -3.11 20.13
CA ALA A 518 -9.72 -2.36 20.81
C ALA A 518 -10.19 -1.00 21.35
N PHE A 519 -10.92 -0.22 20.56
CA PHE A 519 -11.50 1.05 21.01
C PHE A 519 -12.54 0.86 22.11
N THR A 520 -13.34 -0.21 22.03
CA THR A 520 -14.28 -0.58 23.10
C THR A 520 -13.55 -0.82 24.43
N GLN A 521 -12.40 -1.50 24.42
CA GLN A 521 -11.59 -1.71 25.64
C GLN A 521 -11.06 -0.40 26.20
N LEU A 522 -10.48 0.43 25.34
CA LEU A 522 -9.94 1.72 25.76
C LEU A 522 -11.02 2.59 26.40
N LEU A 523 -12.21 2.67 25.80
CA LEU A 523 -13.32 3.44 26.36
C LEU A 523 -13.93 2.79 27.61
N SER A 524 -14.04 1.47 27.66
CA SER A 524 -14.55 0.74 28.83
C SER A 524 -13.68 1.01 30.05
N GLN A 525 -12.36 1.00 29.87
CA GLN A 525 -11.41 1.34 30.93
C GLN A 525 -11.49 2.82 31.33
N GLN A 526 -11.43 3.74 30.37
CA GLN A 526 -11.31 5.17 30.65
C GLN A 526 -12.60 5.77 31.22
N LEU A 527 -13.76 5.24 30.84
CA LEU A 527 -15.08 5.75 31.26
C LEU A 527 -15.76 4.87 32.30
N GLU A 528 -15.14 3.74 32.68
CA GLU A 528 -15.71 2.74 33.61
C GLU A 528 -17.11 2.25 33.17
N LEU A 529 -17.32 2.15 31.85
CA LEU A 529 -18.56 1.68 31.26
C LEU A 529 -18.46 0.19 30.87
N PRO A 530 -19.56 -0.57 31.00
CA PRO A 530 -19.61 -1.91 30.47
C PRO A 530 -19.55 -1.84 28.94
N VAL A 531 -18.90 -2.83 28.33
CA VAL A 531 -18.67 -2.94 26.89
C VAL A 531 -19.92 -2.77 26.01
N GLY A 532 -21.09 -3.27 26.46
CA GLY A 532 -22.36 -3.13 25.73
C GLY A 532 -22.93 -1.70 25.73
N LYS A 533 -22.35 -0.78 26.50
CA LYS A 533 -22.70 0.66 26.48
C LYS A 533 -21.84 1.46 25.52
N ILE A 534 -20.91 0.84 24.79
CA ILE A 534 -20.00 1.52 23.89
C ILE A 534 -20.30 1.12 22.44
N GLU A 535 -20.42 2.12 21.58
CA GLU A 535 -20.67 1.95 20.14
C GLU A 535 -19.53 2.61 19.35
N ILE A 536 -19.05 1.96 18.29
CA ILE A 536 -17.98 2.48 17.45
C ILE A 536 -18.52 2.71 16.03
N VAL A 537 -18.47 3.95 15.57
CA VAL A 537 -18.91 4.39 14.24
C VAL A 537 -17.69 4.76 13.39
N GLN A 538 -17.61 4.13 12.21
CA GLN A 538 -16.52 4.24 11.25
C GLN A 538 -17.11 4.17 9.82
N GLY A 539 -16.31 4.54 8.82
CA GLY A 539 -16.59 4.21 7.42
C GLY A 539 -17.57 5.13 6.69
N ASP A 540 -18.21 6.07 7.37
CA ASP A 540 -19.20 6.95 6.76
C ASP A 540 -18.75 8.41 6.77
N THR A 541 -18.44 8.94 5.60
CA THR A 541 -17.91 10.32 5.46
C THR A 541 -18.87 11.43 5.89
N ASP A 542 -20.16 11.16 6.10
CA ASP A 542 -21.07 12.13 6.70
C ASP A 542 -20.98 12.17 8.22
N LEU A 543 -20.60 11.04 8.84
CA LEU A 543 -20.56 10.88 10.29
C LEU A 543 -19.15 11.08 10.84
N VAL A 544 -18.13 10.70 10.07
CA VAL A 544 -16.73 10.72 10.48
C VAL A 544 -15.83 11.26 9.38
N LYS A 545 -14.83 12.05 9.77
CA LYS A 545 -13.71 12.44 8.92
C LYS A 545 -12.42 11.95 9.56
N GLY A 546 -11.43 11.60 8.76
CA GLY A 546 -10.11 11.23 9.28
C GLY A 546 -9.18 10.69 8.22
N LYS A 547 -8.04 10.14 8.67
CA LYS A 547 -6.95 9.70 7.76
C LYS A 547 -6.99 8.20 7.44
N GLY A 548 -7.96 7.46 7.95
CA GLY A 548 -8.09 6.03 7.69
C GLY A 548 -7.07 5.17 8.46
N SER A 549 -7.01 3.89 8.09
CA SER A 549 -6.16 2.87 8.72
C SER A 549 -5.09 2.35 7.77
N VAL A 550 -3.85 2.78 8.02
CA VAL A 550 -2.66 2.63 7.16
C VAL A 550 -1.40 2.75 8.01
N GLY A 551 -0.26 2.21 7.58
CA GLY A 551 1.03 2.41 8.27
C GLY A 551 1.03 2.09 9.78
N SER A 552 0.12 1.22 10.24
CA SER A 552 -0.08 0.89 11.66
C SER A 552 -0.38 2.11 12.56
N ARG A 553 -1.21 3.05 12.11
CA ARG A 553 -1.46 4.33 12.82
C ARG A 553 -2.71 4.41 13.70
N SER A 554 -3.53 3.36 13.73
CA SER A 554 -4.91 3.47 14.22
C SER A 554 -5.07 3.56 15.74
N LEU A 555 -4.09 3.07 16.52
CA LEU A 555 -4.14 3.04 17.98
C LEU A 555 -3.20 4.07 18.59
#